data_AF-A0A9P5TVA3-F1
#
_entry.id   AF-A0A9P5TVA3-F1
#
_cell.length_a   1.000
_cell.length_b   1.000
_cell.length_c   1.000
_cell.angle_alpha   90.00
_cell.angle_beta   90.00
_cell.angle_gamma   90.00
#
_symmetry.space_group_name_H-M   'P 1'
#
loop_
_entity.id
_entity.type
_entity.pdbx_description
1 polymer ?
#
loop_
_entity_poly.entity_id
_entity_poly.type
_entity_poly.pdbx_seq_one_letter_code
_entity_poly.pdbx_strand_id
1 'polypeptide(L)'
;MILTVNSAKIFLLILHAVCTYHGMTPPQSLPQERETKRINVSDYISNTIQFQLKATRVTKFFFCSSALLEALLLLLNSHKKFFNLECSLAQGTSTSATVIVLSCSLATLGGLIRIWCHRSLRSQFTWQMAVRDHHQLITSGPYSVIRHPGYTGWLLMTIGNISFLIHYATSWRYGLLYSAMAIATSMYMSVLMFLLFGRMKKEDKVLYEHFGIQWELWAISTPYALIPWVY
;
A
#
# COMPACT_ATOMS: atom_id res chain seq x y z
N MET A 1 -21.31 -7.22 -24.45
CA MET A 1 -21.33 -7.32 -22.97
C MET A 1 -20.10 -8.02 -22.37
N ILE A 2 -19.61 -9.15 -22.92
CA ILE A 2 -18.44 -9.85 -22.35
C ILE A 2 -17.11 -9.09 -22.58
N LEU A 3 -16.93 -8.49 -23.77
CA LEU A 3 -15.74 -7.69 -24.10
C LEU A 3 -15.58 -6.46 -23.18
N THR A 4 -16.67 -5.75 -22.90
CA THR A 4 -16.68 -4.55 -22.05
C THR A 4 -16.31 -4.85 -20.60
N VAL A 5 -16.75 -6.00 -20.06
CA VAL A 5 -16.41 -6.45 -18.70
C VAL A 5 -14.93 -6.79 -18.56
N ASN A 6 -14.31 -7.39 -19.58
CA ASN A 6 -12.89 -7.71 -19.55
C ASN A 6 -12.01 -6.45 -19.67
N SER A 7 -12.39 -5.48 -20.50
CA SER A 7 -11.67 -4.20 -20.62
C SER A 7 -11.64 -3.42 -19.30
N ALA A 8 -12.77 -3.36 -18.57
CA ALA A 8 -12.83 -2.70 -17.26
C ALA A 8 -11.92 -3.38 -16.22
N LYS A 9 -11.85 -4.72 -16.21
CA LYS A 9 -10.96 -5.47 -15.33
C LYS A 9 -9.49 -5.22 -15.66
N ILE A 10 -9.12 -5.21 -16.94
CA ILE A 10 -7.75 -4.92 -17.39
C ILE A 10 -7.33 -3.53 -16.93
N PHE A 11 -8.20 -2.53 -17.13
CA PHE A 11 -7.95 -1.17 -16.65
C PHE A 11 -7.75 -1.14 -15.13
N LEU A 12 -8.62 -1.80 -14.37
CA LEU A 12 -8.53 -1.85 -12.90
C LEU A 12 -7.23 -2.53 -12.43
N LEU A 13 -6.78 -3.59 -13.09
CA LEU A 13 -5.51 -4.28 -12.78
C LEU A 13 -4.29 -3.38 -13.03
N ILE A 14 -4.29 -2.64 -14.15
CA ILE A 14 -3.24 -1.68 -14.46
C ILE A 14 -3.24 -0.54 -13.43
N LEU A 15 -4.42 0.00 -13.11
CA LEU A 15 -4.57 1.06 -12.11
C LEU A 15 -4.08 0.60 -10.73
N HIS A 16 -4.44 -0.62 -10.33
CA HIS A 16 -3.97 -1.26 -9.10
C HIS A 16 -2.44 -1.38 -9.08
N ALA A 17 -1.82 -1.84 -10.18
CA ALA A 17 -0.36 -1.94 -10.29
C ALA A 17 0.30 -0.56 -10.15
N VAL A 18 -0.19 0.46 -10.85
CA VAL A 18 0.33 1.84 -10.81
C VAL A 18 0.20 2.43 -9.40
N CYS A 19 -0.98 2.32 -8.78
CA CYS A 19 -1.23 2.86 -7.44
C CYS A 19 -0.42 2.13 -6.37
N THR A 20 -0.25 0.81 -6.49
CA THR A 20 0.62 0.04 -5.60
C THR A 20 2.08 0.44 -5.76
N TYR A 21 2.55 0.61 -7.01
CA TYR A 21 3.91 1.03 -7.29
C TYR A 21 4.23 2.38 -6.64
N HIS A 22 3.39 3.38 -6.88
CA HIS A 22 3.61 4.73 -6.34
C HIS A 22 3.34 4.79 -4.83
N GLY A 23 2.31 4.13 -4.31
CA GLY A 23 1.98 4.12 -2.88
C GLY A 23 3.07 3.46 -2.01
N MET A 24 3.75 2.45 -2.54
CA MET A 24 4.87 1.75 -1.89
C MET A 24 6.25 2.36 -2.18
N THR A 25 6.34 3.37 -3.06
CA THR A 25 7.62 4.04 -3.36
C THR A 25 7.71 5.32 -2.55
N PRO A 26 8.75 5.51 -1.71
CA PRO A 26 8.95 6.77 -1.03
C PRO A 26 9.26 7.88 -2.04
N PRO A 27 8.67 9.08 -1.92
CA PRO A 27 8.97 10.22 -2.78
C PRO A 27 10.37 10.80 -2.54
N GLN A 28 10.95 10.57 -1.35
CA GLN A 28 12.20 11.20 -0.92
C GLN A 28 13.20 10.18 -0.40
N SER A 29 14.49 10.54 -0.49
CA SER A 29 15.60 9.83 0.14
C SER A 29 15.41 9.71 1.66
N LEU A 30 16.15 8.78 2.27
CA LEU A 30 16.18 8.64 3.72
C LEU A 30 16.59 9.96 4.41
N PRO A 31 16.12 10.22 5.63
CA PRO A 31 16.58 11.34 6.44
C PRO A 31 18.10 11.27 6.67
N GLN A 32 18.72 12.42 6.85
CA GLN A 32 20.13 12.48 7.25
C GLN A 32 20.28 12.00 8.70
N GLU A 33 21.45 11.48 9.07
CA GLU A 33 21.72 10.99 10.43
C GLU A 33 21.51 12.07 11.51
N ARG A 34 21.75 13.35 11.16
CA ARG A 34 21.45 14.49 12.04
C ARG A 34 19.95 14.65 12.34
N GLU A 35 19.09 14.34 11.37
CA GLU A 35 17.63 14.48 11.47
C GLU A 35 17.03 13.33 12.30
N THR A 36 17.62 12.14 12.22
CA THR A 36 17.20 10.99 13.04
C THR A 36 17.68 11.13 14.49
N LYS A 37 18.89 11.65 14.73
CA LYS A 37 19.44 11.88 16.10
C LYS A 37 18.70 12.94 16.92
N ARG A 38 17.87 13.78 16.29
CA ARG A 38 16.99 14.73 17.00
C ARG A 38 15.95 14.05 17.87
N ILE A 39 15.65 12.79 17.60
CA ILE A 39 14.62 12.03 18.29
C ILE A 39 15.32 10.91 19.07
N ASN A 40 15.07 10.83 20.37
CA ASN A 40 15.58 9.76 21.23
C ASN A 40 14.59 8.58 21.32
N VAL A 41 14.05 8.16 20.18
CA VAL A 41 13.08 7.05 20.11
C VAL A 41 13.62 6.00 19.16
N SER A 42 14.01 4.86 19.72
CA SER A 42 14.35 3.68 18.93
C SER A 42 13.07 2.91 18.59
N ASP A 43 12.97 2.50 17.33
CA ASP A 43 11.91 1.63 16.86
C ASP A 43 12.45 0.61 15.84
N TYR A 44 11.82 -0.57 15.83
CA TYR A 44 12.27 -1.71 15.04
C TYR A 44 12.36 -1.40 13.55
N ILE A 45 11.42 -0.62 13.01
CA ILE A 45 11.39 -0.29 11.57
C ILE A 45 12.57 0.62 11.21
N SER A 46 12.86 1.63 12.04
CA SER A 46 14.01 2.50 11.79
C SER A 46 15.34 1.76 11.94
N ASN A 47 15.45 0.84 12.90
CA ASN A 47 16.65 0.01 13.11
C ASN A 47 16.89 -0.99 11.96
N THR A 48 15.81 -1.45 11.31
CA THR A 48 15.88 -2.43 10.21
C THR A 48 15.65 -1.80 8.83
N ILE A 49 15.80 -0.48 8.69
CA ILE A 49 15.35 0.25 7.50
C ILE A 49 15.93 -0.28 6.18
N GLN A 50 17.21 -0.71 6.15
CA GLN A 50 17.85 -1.23 4.94
C GLN A 50 17.21 -2.54 4.48
N PHE A 51 16.86 -3.40 5.43
CA PHE A 51 16.10 -4.61 5.17
C PHE A 51 14.69 -4.27 4.69
N GLN A 52 13.99 -3.37 5.39
CA GLN A 52 12.62 -2.97 5.03
C GLN A 52 12.54 -2.36 3.63
N LEU A 53 13.50 -1.54 3.22
CA LEU A 53 13.56 -0.97 1.87
C LEU A 53 13.74 -2.05 0.80
N LYS A 54 14.63 -3.02 1.02
CA LYS A 54 14.86 -4.14 0.10
C LYS A 54 13.64 -5.05 0.03
N ALA A 55 13.10 -5.45 1.17
CA ALA A 55 11.91 -6.31 1.25
C ALA A 55 10.70 -5.63 0.61
N THR A 56 10.44 -4.35 0.92
CA THR A 56 9.35 -3.58 0.29
C THR A 56 9.54 -3.43 -1.22
N ARG A 57 10.78 -3.28 -1.71
CA ARG A 57 11.05 -3.26 -3.15
C ARG A 57 10.70 -4.58 -3.81
N VAL A 58 11.11 -5.71 -3.24
CA VAL A 58 10.79 -7.06 -3.76
C VAL A 58 9.28 -7.28 -3.75
N THR A 59 8.62 -7.02 -2.62
CA THR A 59 7.16 -7.17 -2.48
C THR A 59 6.39 -6.27 -3.45
N LYS A 60 6.81 -5.02 -3.63
CA LYS A 60 6.21 -4.10 -4.61
C LYS A 60 6.28 -4.67 -6.03
N PHE A 61 7.46 -5.14 -6.44
CA PHE A 61 7.63 -5.73 -7.77
C PHE A 61 6.77 -6.97 -7.95
N PHE A 62 6.67 -7.82 -6.92
CA PHE A 62 5.83 -9.01 -6.97
C PHE A 62 4.35 -8.67 -7.14
N PHE A 63 3.81 -7.72 -6.37
CA PHE A 63 2.42 -7.26 -6.56
C PHE A 63 2.18 -6.69 -7.96
N CYS A 64 3.07 -5.82 -8.44
CA CYS A 64 2.93 -5.19 -9.75
C CYS A 64 3.03 -6.21 -10.88
N SER A 65 3.99 -7.14 -10.81
CA SER A 65 4.16 -8.18 -11.82
C SER A 65 2.96 -9.13 -11.86
N SER A 66 2.41 -9.51 -10.71
CA SER A 66 1.21 -10.36 -10.67
C SER A 66 0.01 -9.64 -11.30
N ALA A 67 -0.22 -8.37 -10.97
CA ALA A 67 -1.32 -7.60 -11.56
C ALA A 67 -1.18 -7.43 -13.09
N LEU A 68 0.04 -7.15 -13.58
CA LEU A 68 0.32 -7.01 -15.01
C LEU A 68 0.24 -8.35 -15.76
N LEU A 69 0.68 -9.44 -15.13
CA LEU A 69 0.53 -10.79 -15.68
C LEU A 69 -0.95 -11.12 -15.90
N GLU A 70 -1.82 -10.82 -14.93
CA GLU A 70 -3.27 -11.03 -15.09
C GLU A 70 -3.88 -10.17 -16.19
N ALA A 71 -3.49 -8.89 -16.25
CA ALA A 71 -3.95 -8.00 -17.31
C ALA A 71 -3.55 -8.55 -18.69
N LEU A 72 -2.32 -9.04 -18.84
CA LEU A 72 -1.82 -9.65 -20.06
C LEU A 72 -2.58 -10.94 -20.40
N LEU A 73 -2.82 -11.83 -19.42
CA LEU A 73 -3.55 -13.07 -19.65
C LEU A 73 -5.00 -12.81 -20.08
N LEU A 74 -5.67 -11.81 -19.50
CA LEU A 74 -7.00 -11.38 -19.91
C LEU A 74 -7.02 -10.81 -21.33
N LEU A 75 -6.03 -9.97 -21.68
CA LEU A 75 -5.85 -9.43 -23.04
C LEU A 75 -5.66 -10.54 -24.07
N LEU A 76 -4.74 -11.48 -23.80
CA LEU A 76 -4.49 -12.61 -24.68
C LEU A 76 -5.73 -13.49 -24.84
N ASN A 77 -6.50 -13.71 -23.76
CA ASN A 77 -7.74 -14.48 -23.84
C ASN A 77 -8.83 -13.76 -24.66
N SER A 78 -8.93 -12.43 -24.57
CA SER A 78 -9.86 -11.67 -25.42
C SER A 78 -9.51 -11.76 -26.90
N HIS A 79 -8.22 -11.84 -27.24
CA HIS A 79 -7.77 -12.04 -28.62
C HIS A 79 -7.88 -13.50 -29.07
N LYS A 80 -7.64 -14.50 -28.21
CA LYS A 80 -7.82 -15.93 -28.56
C LYS A 80 -9.26 -16.28 -28.94
N LYS A 81 -10.25 -15.72 -28.23
CA LYS A 81 -11.66 -15.83 -28.62
C LYS A 81 -11.98 -15.20 -29.98
N PHE A 82 -11.20 -14.19 -30.38
CA PHE A 82 -11.33 -13.58 -31.71
C PHE A 82 -10.72 -14.46 -32.81
N PHE A 83 -9.69 -15.25 -32.49
CA PHE A 83 -8.97 -16.11 -33.45
C PHE A 83 -9.32 -17.61 -33.38
N ASN A 84 -10.34 -18.03 -32.60
CA ASN A 84 -10.75 -19.44 -32.43
C ASN A 84 -9.60 -20.41 -32.09
N LEU A 85 -8.58 -19.98 -31.34
CA LEU A 85 -7.57 -20.89 -30.81
C LEU A 85 -8.07 -21.50 -29.48
N GLU A 86 -8.55 -22.74 -29.53
CA GLU A 86 -8.92 -23.53 -28.35
C GLU A 86 -7.66 -23.88 -27.54
N CYS A 87 -7.43 -23.14 -26.46
CA CYS A 87 -6.42 -23.47 -25.46
C CYS A 87 -7.08 -23.42 -24.09
N SER A 88 -7.27 -24.60 -23.47
CA SER A 88 -8.14 -24.89 -22.31
C SER A 88 -7.74 -24.25 -20.97
N LEU A 89 -6.92 -23.19 -20.98
CA LEU A 89 -6.37 -22.53 -19.78
C LEU A 89 -7.32 -21.51 -19.10
N ALA A 90 -8.53 -21.30 -19.65
CA ALA A 90 -9.33 -20.10 -19.36
C ALA A 90 -10.66 -20.34 -18.59
N GLN A 91 -10.96 -21.56 -18.13
CA GLN A 91 -12.16 -21.79 -17.31
C GLN A 91 -11.89 -21.41 -15.85
N GLY A 92 -12.12 -20.13 -15.53
CA GLY A 92 -12.19 -19.59 -14.16
C GLY A 92 -13.65 -19.33 -13.76
N THR A 93 -14.05 -19.88 -12.62
CA THR A 93 -15.41 -19.87 -12.05
C THR A 93 -15.90 -18.47 -11.64
N SER A 94 -17.21 -18.24 -11.74
CA SER A 94 -17.89 -16.94 -11.59
C SER A 94 -17.65 -16.20 -10.25
N THR A 95 -17.28 -16.92 -9.18
CA THR A 95 -16.92 -16.35 -7.86
C THR A 95 -15.59 -15.58 -7.86
N SER A 96 -14.75 -15.73 -8.88
CA SER A 96 -13.44 -15.08 -9.02
C SER A 96 -13.52 -13.58 -9.31
N ALA A 97 -14.50 -13.13 -10.09
CA ALA A 97 -14.55 -11.76 -10.58
C ALA A 97 -14.75 -10.71 -9.47
N THR A 98 -15.63 -10.99 -8.52
CA THR A 98 -15.96 -10.07 -7.43
C THR A 98 -14.78 -9.86 -6.50
N VAL A 99 -14.06 -10.94 -6.14
CA VAL A 99 -12.86 -10.87 -5.28
C VAL A 99 -11.76 -10.05 -5.95
N ILE A 100 -11.54 -10.23 -7.25
CA ILE A 100 -10.56 -9.44 -8.01
C ILE A 100 -10.94 -7.97 -8.01
N VAL A 101 -12.19 -7.64 -8.33
CA VAL A 101 -12.64 -6.25 -8.37
C VAL A 101 -12.51 -5.59 -6.99
N LEU A 102 -12.95 -6.26 -5.93
CA LEU A 102 -12.86 -5.74 -4.56
C LEU A 102 -11.41 -5.57 -4.11
N SER A 103 -10.57 -6.58 -4.30
CA SER A 103 -9.16 -6.55 -3.90
C SER A 103 -8.37 -5.46 -4.63
N CYS A 104 -8.51 -5.36 -5.96
CA CYS A 104 -7.88 -4.30 -6.75
C CYS A 104 -8.43 -2.92 -6.38
N SER A 105 -9.72 -2.79 -6.10
CA SER A 105 -10.33 -1.51 -5.69
C SER A 105 -9.80 -1.05 -4.33
N LEU A 106 -9.74 -1.94 -3.34
CA LEU A 106 -9.15 -1.63 -2.02
C LEU A 106 -7.68 -1.25 -2.16
N ALA A 107 -6.91 -2.01 -2.94
CA ALA A 107 -5.50 -1.75 -3.16
C ALA A 107 -5.26 -0.40 -3.84
N THR A 108 -6.08 -0.08 -4.85
CA THR A 108 -6.07 1.20 -5.57
C THR A 108 -6.41 2.35 -4.62
N LEU A 109 -7.49 2.23 -3.84
CA LEU A 109 -7.89 3.26 -2.88
C LEU A 109 -6.79 3.54 -1.85
N GLY A 110 -6.20 2.50 -1.28
CA GLY A 110 -5.07 2.63 -0.35
C GLY A 110 -3.85 3.30 -0.99
N GLY A 111 -3.52 2.92 -2.23
CA GLY A 111 -2.45 3.55 -3.02
C GLY A 111 -2.71 5.03 -3.32
N LEU A 112 -3.94 5.41 -3.66
CA LEU A 112 -4.31 6.80 -3.90
C LEU A 112 -4.20 7.65 -2.63
N ILE A 113 -4.65 7.14 -1.48
CA ILE A 113 -4.46 7.81 -0.17
C ILE A 113 -2.98 8.02 0.11
N ARG A 114 -2.14 6.99 -0.12
CA ARG A 114 -0.68 7.09 0.04
C ARG A 114 -0.07 8.17 -0.85
N ILE A 115 -0.46 8.20 -2.12
CA ILE A 115 0.00 9.22 -3.08
C ILE A 115 -0.44 10.62 -2.62
N TRP A 116 -1.66 10.77 -2.09
CA TRP A 116 -2.13 12.04 -1.56
C TRP A 116 -1.33 12.47 -0.32
N CYS A 117 -1.00 11.54 0.58
CA CYS A 117 -0.12 11.81 1.73
C CYS A 117 1.28 12.25 1.27
N HIS A 118 1.87 11.55 0.29
CA HIS A 118 3.16 11.92 -0.30
C HIS A 118 3.14 13.33 -0.89
N ARG A 119 2.05 13.70 -1.59
CA ARG A 119 1.89 15.03 -2.17
C ARG A 119 1.63 16.13 -1.13
N SER A 120 1.02 15.78 0.00
CA SER A 120 0.71 16.72 1.08
C SER A 120 1.93 17.02 1.93
N LEU A 121 2.71 15.99 2.29
CA LEU A 121 3.95 16.14 3.07
C LEU A 121 5.16 16.56 2.23
N ARG A 122 5.14 16.28 0.91
CA ARG A 122 6.23 16.60 -0.04
C ARG A 122 7.61 16.22 0.50
N SER A 123 8.49 17.21 0.68
CA SER A 123 9.86 17.08 1.16
C SER A 123 9.97 16.66 2.63
N GLN A 124 8.87 16.62 3.40
CA GLN A 124 8.88 16.21 4.80
C GLN A 124 8.55 14.73 5.01
N PHE A 125 8.11 14.02 3.97
CA PHE A 125 7.76 12.60 4.10
C PHE A 125 9.01 11.72 4.30
N THR A 126 8.98 10.89 5.34
CA THR A 126 10.07 9.99 5.73
C THR A 126 9.53 8.63 6.17
N TRP A 127 10.22 7.54 5.83
CA TRP A 127 9.89 6.20 6.37
C TRP A 127 10.46 5.96 7.76
N GLN A 128 11.55 6.65 8.10
CA GLN A 128 12.09 6.69 9.45
C GLN A 128 11.44 7.84 10.23
N MET A 129 11.29 7.67 11.53
CA MET A 129 10.77 8.71 12.41
C MET A 129 11.90 9.72 12.53
N ALA A 130 11.73 10.87 11.89
CA ALA A 130 12.78 11.89 11.78
C ALA A 130 12.13 13.27 11.73
N VAL A 131 12.72 14.22 12.46
CA VAL A 131 12.35 15.62 12.34
C VAL A 131 13.30 16.27 11.33
N ARG A 132 12.82 16.36 10.09
CA ARG A 132 13.49 17.09 8.99
C ARG A 132 13.86 18.53 9.34
N ASP A 133 14.85 19.08 8.63
CA ASP A 133 15.13 20.51 8.69
C ASP A 133 13.91 21.34 8.28
N HIS A 134 13.60 22.38 9.05
CA HIS A 134 12.42 23.23 8.85
C HIS A 134 11.10 22.44 8.80
N HIS A 135 10.98 21.39 9.62
CA HIS A 135 9.76 20.58 9.72
C HIS A 135 8.56 21.47 10.11
N GLN A 136 7.51 21.44 9.31
CA GLN A 136 6.22 22.06 9.58
C GLN A 136 5.16 20.99 9.87
N LEU A 137 4.25 21.28 10.80
CA LEU A 137 3.10 20.42 11.04
C LEU A 137 2.08 20.62 9.92
N ILE A 138 1.93 19.63 9.03
CA ILE A 138 0.96 19.68 7.95
C ILE A 138 -0.41 19.21 8.47
N THR A 139 -1.37 20.12 8.49
CA THR A 139 -2.74 19.88 8.98
C THR A 139 -3.79 19.90 7.88
N SER A 140 -3.37 19.98 6.61
CA SER A 140 -4.25 20.09 5.44
C SER A 140 -4.34 18.79 4.63
N GLY A 141 -5.33 18.72 3.74
CA GLY A 141 -5.55 17.55 2.89
C GLY A 141 -5.99 16.34 3.71
N PRO A 142 -5.38 15.15 3.57
CA PRO A 142 -5.82 13.97 4.31
C PRO A 142 -5.53 14.10 5.83
N TYR A 143 -4.62 14.99 6.23
CA TYR A 143 -4.26 15.26 7.63
C TYR A 143 -5.26 16.15 8.37
N SER A 144 -6.25 16.74 7.68
CA SER A 144 -7.35 17.47 8.32
C SER A 144 -8.51 16.56 8.72
N VAL A 145 -8.45 15.27 8.36
CA VAL A 145 -9.53 14.30 8.57
C VAL A 145 -9.13 13.25 9.62
N ILE A 146 -7.90 12.74 9.50
CA ILE A 146 -7.31 11.76 10.42
C ILE A 146 -5.83 12.10 10.63
N ARG A 147 -5.27 11.75 11.78
CA ARG A 147 -3.86 12.04 12.09
C ARG A 147 -2.88 11.23 11.27
N HIS A 148 -3.20 9.97 10.97
CA HIS A 148 -2.29 9.03 10.30
C HIS A 148 -2.82 8.46 8.97
N PRO A 149 -3.19 9.31 7.99
CA PRO A 149 -3.77 8.86 6.72
C PRO A 149 -2.80 7.99 5.91
N GLY A 150 -1.50 8.20 6.07
CA GLY A 150 -0.47 7.37 5.43
C GLY A 150 -0.50 5.91 5.89
N TYR A 151 -0.91 5.64 7.14
CA TYR A 151 -1.09 4.28 7.67
C TYR A 151 -2.43 3.69 7.28
N THR A 152 -3.50 4.48 7.21
CA THR A 152 -4.79 4.05 6.66
C THR A 152 -4.65 3.61 5.20
N GLY A 153 -3.95 4.41 4.39
CA GLY A 153 -3.63 4.04 3.01
C GLY A 153 -2.79 2.76 2.91
N TRP A 154 -1.82 2.59 3.81
CA TRP A 154 -1.01 1.36 3.86
C TRP A 154 -1.84 0.12 4.25
N LEU A 155 -2.77 0.27 5.20
CA LEU A 155 -3.67 -0.80 5.65
C LEU A 155 -4.57 -1.28 4.51
N LEU A 156 -5.30 -0.35 3.87
CA LEU A 156 -6.19 -0.68 2.75
C LEU A 156 -5.42 -1.31 1.58
N MET A 157 -4.24 -0.75 1.28
CA MET A 157 -3.37 -1.28 0.24
C MET A 157 -2.88 -2.69 0.58
N THR A 158 -2.54 -2.95 1.84
CA THR A 158 -2.10 -4.27 2.32
C THR A 158 -3.22 -5.29 2.22
N ILE A 159 -4.43 -4.97 2.71
CA ILE A 159 -5.59 -5.86 2.64
C ILE A 159 -5.91 -6.20 1.17
N GLY A 160 -6.02 -5.18 0.31
CA GLY A 160 -6.32 -5.39 -1.11
C GLY A 160 -5.27 -6.25 -1.81
N ASN A 161 -3.99 -5.97 -1.60
CA ASN A 161 -2.91 -6.72 -2.23
C ASN A 161 -2.79 -8.17 -1.71
N ILE A 162 -3.02 -8.41 -0.41
CA ILE A 162 -3.04 -9.77 0.16
C ILE A 162 -4.24 -10.55 -0.39
N SER A 163 -5.43 -9.97 -0.38
CA SER A 163 -6.63 -10.62 -0.94
C SER A 163 -6.45 -10.95 -2.42
N PHE A 164 -5.81 -10.06 -3.17
CA PHE A 164 -5.45 -10.29 -4.56
C PHE A 164 -4.51 -11.49 -4.71
N LEU A 165 -3.41 -11.55 -3.96
CA LEU A 165 -2.46 -12.66 -4.04
C LEU A 165 -3.07 -14.00 -3.63
N ILE A 166 -3.83 -14.06 -2.53
CA ILE A 166 -4.46 -15.29 -2.03
C ILE A 166 -5.44 -15.85 -3.07
N HIS A 167 -6.17 -14.98 -3.76
CA HIS A 167 -7.08 -15.39 -4.82
C HIS A 167 -6.36 -16.17 -5.93
N TYR A 168 -5.18 -15.71 -6.36
CA TYR A 168 -4.39 -16.41 -7.39
C TYR A 168 -3.55 -17.56 -6.84
N ALA A 169 -3.08 -17.47 -5.59
CA ALA A 169 -2.29 -18.52 -4.94
C ALA A 169 -3.08 -19.82 -4.72
N THR A 170 -4.40 -19.73 -4.59
CA THR A 170 -5.30 -20.89 -4.51
C THR A 170 -5.67 -21.44 -5.88
N SER A 171 -5.29 -20.77 -6.97
CA SER A 171 -5.52 -21.25 -8.33
C SER A 171 -4.44 -22.24 -8.73
N TRP A 172 -4.85 -23.38 -9.26
CA TRP A 172 -3.96 -24.41 -9.82
C TRP A 172 -3.03 -23.88 -10.94
N ARG A 173 -3.36 -22.73 -11.54
CA ARG A 173 -2.63 -22.11 -12.66
C ARG A 173 -1.21 -21.64 -12.33
N TYR A 174 -0.92 -21.22 -11.10
CA TYR A 174 0.34 -20.54 -10.77
C TYR A 174 1.39 -21.45 -10.11
N GLY A 175 1.00 -22.67 -9.74
CA GLY A 175 1.88 -23.67 -9.16
C GLY A 175 2.37 -23.33 -7.74
N LEU A 176 3.06 -24.30 -7.12
CA LEU A 176 3.44 -24.26 -5.70
C LEU A 176 4.37 -23.09 -5.34
N LEU A 177 5.30 -22.74 -6.24
CA LEU A 177 6.27 -21.67 -6.01
C LEU A 177 5.58 -20.31 -5.84
N TYR A 178 4.62 -19.98 -6.72
CA TYR A 178 3.86 -18.74 -6.61
C TYR A 178 3.05 -18.70 -5.32
N SER A 179 2.38 -19.80 -4.96
CA SER A 179 1.61 -19.88 -3.72
C SER A 179 2.49 -19.68 -2.49
N ALA A 180 3.68 -20.27 -2.46
CA ALA A 180 4.63 -20.08 -1.37
C ALA A 180 5.11 -18.62 -1.27
N MET A 181 5.44 -17.99 -2.41
CA MET A 181 5.83 -16.57 -2.46
C MET A 181 4.68 -15.65 -2.02
N ALA A 182 3.44 -15.97 -2.40
CA ALA A 182 2.25 -15.24 -2.00
C ALA A 182 2.00 -15.30 -0.49
N ILE A 183 2.16 -16.48 0.13
CA ILE A 183 2.04 -16.66 1.57
C ILE A 183 3.14 -15.87 2.29
N ALA A 184 4.41 -16.05 1.89
CA ALA A 184 5.54 -15.36 2.50
C ALA A 184 5.40 -13.83 2.41
N THR A 185 4.96 -13.32 1.26
CA THR A 185 4.69 -11.89 1.05
C THR A 185 3.55 -11.41 1.94
N SER A 186 2.46 -12.18 2.05
CA SER A 186 1.31 -11.83 2.87
C SER A 186 1.65 -11.81 4.36
N MET A 187 2.45 -12.77 4.83
CA MET A 187 2.98 -12.80 6.19
C MET A 187 3.85 -11.57 6.47
N TYR A 188 4.80 -11.27 5.59
CA TYR A 188 5.67 -10.10 5.74
C TYR A 188 4.88 -8.80 5.83
N MET A 189 3.93 -8.58 4.90
CA MET A 189 3.10 -7.37 4.89
C MET A 189 2.21 -7.26 6.13
N SER A 190 1.70 -8.38 6.65
CA SER A 190 0.90 -8.43 7.87
C SER A 190 1.73 -8.06 9.12
N VAL A 191 2.94 -8.62 9.23
CA VAL A 191 3.88 -8.28 10.31
C VAL A 191 4.27 -6.80 10.23
N LEU A 192 4.59 -6.30 9.03
CA LEU A 192 4.93 -4.89 8.85
C LEU A 192 3.76 -3.98 9.25
N MET A 193 2.53 -4.31 8.86
CA MET A 193 1.34 -3.57 9.25
C MET A 193 1.17 -3.55 10.79
N PHE A 194 1.33 -4.69 11.45
CA PHE A 194 1.26 -4.78 12.91
C PHE A 194 2.30 -3.89 13.60
N LEU A 195 3.54 -3.88 13.11
CA LEU A 195 4.61 -3.03 13.63
C LEU A 195 4.31 -1.53 13.43
N LEU A 196 3.71 -1.15 12.30
CA LEU A 196 3.29 0.23 12.02
C LEU A 196 2.17 0.69 12.97
N PHE A 197 1.21 -0.19 13.31
CA PHE A 197 0.18 0.15 14.30
C PHE A 197 0.79 0.52 15.66
N GLY A 198 1.78 -0.25 16.14
CA GLY A 198 2.49 0.06 17.39
C GLY A 198 3.35 1.34 17.31
N ARG A 199 3.68 1.79 16.10
CA ARG A 199 4.56 2.94 15.86
C ARG A 199 3.84 4.30 15.95
N MET A 200 2.54 4.35 15.67
CA MET A 200 1.76 5.61 15.68
C MET A 200 1.84 6.38 16.99
N LYS A 201 1.70 5.69 18.13
CA LYS A 201 1.76 6.34 19.45
C LYS A 201 3.11 7.01 19.70
N LYS A 202 4.19 6.40 19.21
CA LYS A 202 5.54 6.95 19.29
C LYS A 202 5.66 8.19 18.39
N GLU A 203 5.09 8.13 17.19
CA GLU A 203 5.09 9.25 16.24
C GLU A 203 4.32 10.46 16.79
N ASP A 204 3.12 10.24 17.32
CA ASP A 204 2.32 11.29 17.97
C ASP A 204 3.07 11.93 19.15
N LYS A 205 3.74 11.11 19.97
CA LYS A 205 4.58 11.61 21.06
C LYS A 205 5.72 12.49 20.55
N VAL A 206 6.42 12.06 19.50
CA VAL A 206 7.52 12.83 18.90
C VAL A 206 7.02 14.14 18.29
N LEU A 207 5.88 14.11 17.61
CA LEU A 207 5.27 15.31 17.05
C LEU A 207 4.83 16.29 18.15
N TYR A 208 4.25 15.78 19.25
CA TYR A 208 3.90 16.60 20.40
C TYR A 208 5.14 17.21 21.07
N GLU A 209 6.21 16.43 21.29
CA GLU A 209 7.47 16.93 21.86
C GLU A 209 8.11 18.02 20.98
N HIS A 210 7.94 17.94 19.65
CA HIS A 210 8.52 18.92 18.72
C HIS A 210 7.65 20.17 18.52
N PHE A 211 6.33 20.01 18.38
CA PHE A 211 5.40 21.10 18.00
C PHE A 211 4.57 21.66 19.18
N GLY A 212 4.53 20.96 20.31
CA GLY A 212 3.81 21.35 21.52
C GLY A 212 2.36 21.71 21.26
N ILE A 213 1.97 22.95 21.60
CA ILE A 213 0.60 23.45 21.49
C ILE A 213 0.03 23.39 20.06
N GLN A 214 0.87 23.52 19.03
CA GLN A 214 0.40 23.43 17.64
C GLN A 214 -0.13 22.02 17.33
N TRP A 215 0.57 20.99 17.83
CA TRP A 215 0.11 19.61 17.69
C TRP A 215 -1.15 19.36 18.50
N GLU A 216 -1.25 19.91 19.72
CA GLU A 216 -2.42 19.74 20.58
C GLU A 216 -3.68 20.34 19.96
N LEU A 217 -3.61 21.58 19.47
CA LEU A 217 -4.73 22.23 18.79
C LEU A 217 -5.16 21.47 17.53
N TRP A 218 -4.19 20.98 16.75
CA TRP A 218 -4.47 20.14 15.60
C TRP A 218 -5.12 18.81 16.01
N ALA A 219 -4.60 18.13 17.03
CA ALA A 219 -5.11 16.85 17.50
C ALA A 219 -6.54 16.95 18.06
N ILE A 220 -6.91 18.10 18.67
CA ILE A 220 -8.29 18.40 19.07
C ILE A 220 -9.19 18.53 17.84
N SER A 221 -8.75 19.26 16.81
CA SER A 221 -9.51 19.43 15.57
C SER A 221 -9.60 18.15 14.72
N THR A 222 -8.65 17.24 14.89
CA THR A 222 -8.52 15.97 14.16
C THR A 222 -8.42 14.81 15.17
N PRO A 223 -9.54 14.45 15.83
CA PRO A 223 -9.52 13.52 16.96
C PRO A 223 -9.21 12.07 16.55
N TYR A 224 -9.51 11.71 15.31
CA TYR A 224 -9.37 10.35 14.80
C TYR A 224 -7.93 10.01 14.40
N ALA A 225 -7.43 8.86 14.88
CA ALA A 225 -6.07 8.43 14.55
C ALA A 225 -5.96 7.81 13.14
N LEU A 226 -6.87 6.91 12.77
CA LEU A 226 -6.75 6.04 11.59
C LEU A 226 -8.03 5.96 10.77
N ILE A 227 -9.14 5.61 11.43
CA ILE A 227 -10.43 5.41 10.78
C ILE A 227 -11.34 6.53 11.28
N PRO A 228 -11.88 7.38 10.38
CA PRO A 228 -12.88 8.36 10.78
C PRO A 228 -13.99 7.65 11.55
N TRP A 229 -14.41 8.24 12.68
CA TRP A 229 -15.50 7.72 13.51
C TRP A 229 -15.20 6.45 14.32
N VAL A 230 -13.98 5.89 14.23
CA VAL A 230 -13.53 4.75 15.03
C VAL A 230 -12.21 5.11 15.69
N TYR A 231 -12.29 5.42 16.99
CA TYR A 231 -11.23 5.93 17.86
C TYR A 231 -10.80 7.38 17.58
#